data_AF-A0A5N7CN06-F1
#
_entry.id   AF-A0A5N7CN06-F1
#
_cell.length_a   1.000
_cell.length_b   1.000
_cell.length_c   1.000
_cell.angle_alpha   90.00
_cell.angle_beta   90.00
_cell.angle_gamma   90.00
#
_symmetry.space_group_name_H-M   'P 1'
#
loop_
_entity.id
_entity.type
_entity.pdbx_description
1 polymer ?
#
loop_
_entity_poly.entity_id
_entity_poly.type
_entity_poly.pdbx_seq_one_letter_code
_entity_poly.pdbx_strand_id
1 'polypeptide(L)'
;MAVKSRFEGPLLRKCSILLRQASFLALEEPVSFPTGQAEKDTIECSTLVEGSHKAPFGEIEERGAAVTAKERGSPETVDALMTDGFQKFPDDWDDLMNQGSIYFQFQIAKEPKERPILRKGNQTLPEQLITEGVVEVFPITYKDFCPSRLPASFNQI
;
A
#
# COMPACT_ATOMS: atom_id res chain seq x y z
N MET A 1 13.13 5.16 -18.90
CA MET A 1 12.02 4.33 -18.40
C MET A 1 10.75 5.12 -18.54
N ALA A 2 9.79 4.65 -19.34
CA ALA A 2 8.46 5.25 -19.38
C ALA A 2 7.67 4.72 -18.19
N VAL A 3 7.26 5.63 -17.30
CA VAL A 3 6.48 5.32 -16.10
C VAL A 3 5.01 5.61 -16.41
N LYS A 4 4.08 4.79 -15.92
CA LYS A 4 2.65 5.11 -16.02
C LYS A 4 2.41 6.48 -15.38
N SER A 5 1.58 7.31 -16.02
CA SER A 5 1.28 8.67 -15.55
C SER A 5 0.46 8.70 -14.25
N ARG A 6 -0.01 7.56 -13.74
CA ARG A 6 -0.95 7.46 -12.61
C ARG A 6 -0.39 6.59 -11.49
N PHE A 7 -0.26 7.19 -10.30
CA PHE A 7 -0.05 6.47 -9.04
C PHE A 7 -1.38 5.99 -8.48
N GLU A 8 -1.40 4.77 -7.96
CA GLU A 8 -2.52 4.21 -7.21
C GLU A 8 -2.33 4.44 -5.71
N GLY A 9 -3.43 4.53 -4.96
CA GLY A 9 -3.43 4.77 -3.53
C GLY A 9 -3.57 6.24 -3.13
N PRO A 10 -3.33 6.56 -1.84
CA PRO A 10 -3.50 7.91 -1.31
C PRO A 10 -2.58 8.94 -1.99
N LEU A 11 -3.00 10.21 -1.95
CA LEU A 11 -2.15 11.33 -2.35
C LEU A 11 -0.89 11.43 -1.48
N LEU A 12 0.07 12.24 -1.90
CA LEU A 12 1.26 12.58 -1.09
C LEU A 12 0.84 13.26 0.22
N ARG A 13 1.45 12.83 1.32
CA ARG A 13 1.12 13.22 2.70
C ARG A 13 2.39 13.23 3.55
N LYS A 14 2.39 13.98 4.65
CA LYS A 14 3.46 13.91 5.65
C LYS A 14 3.41 12.58 6.40
N CYS A 15 2.21 12.14 6.74
CA CYS A 15 1.95 10.87 7.39
C CYS A 15 1.42 9.89 6.34
N SER A 16 2.32 9.19 5.64
CA SER A 16 1.93 8.20 4.63
C SER A 16 1.06 7.12 5.27
N ILE A 17 -0.06 6.78 4.62
CA ILE A 17 -1.01 5.74 5.03
C ILE A 17 -1.21 4.73 3.89
N LEU A 18 -1.59 3.49 4.22
CA LEU A 18 -1.83 2.41 3.26
C LEU A 18 -0.62 2.18 2.32
N LEU A 19 -0.87 1.99 1.03
CA LEU A 19 0.09 1.67 -0.01
C LEU A 19 -0.10 2.65 -1.16
N ARG A 20 1.01 3.17 -1.69
CA ARG A 20 1.03 3.89 -2.96
C ARG A 20 1.89 3.09 -3.94
N GLN A 21 1.42 2.91 -5.16
CA GLN A 21 2.13 2.10 -6.14
C GLN A 21 2.01 2.64 -7.56
N ALA A 22 2.99 2.32 -8.40
CA ALA A 22 2.95 2.55 -9.83
C ALA A 22 3.70 1.45 -10.58
N SER A 23 3.20 1.10 -11.76
CA SER A 23 3.91 0.20 -12.68
C SER A 23 4.66 0.99 -13.76
N PHE A 24 5.69 0.37 -14.32
CA PHE A 24 6.45 0.88 -15.47
C PHE A 24 6.80 -0.26 -16.42
N LEU A 25 7.06 0.05 -17.69
CA LEU A 25 7.56 -0.94 -18.64
C LEU A 25 9.01 -1.26 -18.28
N ALA A 26 9.29 -2.50 -17.87
CA ALA A 26 10.62 -2.92 -17.45
C ALA A 26 11.44 -3.49 -18.61
N LEU A 27 10.84 -4.37 -19.41
CA LEU A 27 11.50 -5.01 -20.54
C LEU A 27 10.46 -5.34 -21.62
N GLU A 28 10.88 -5.41 -22.88
CA GLU A 28 10.09 -6.03 -23.96
C GLU A 28 10.74 -7.37 -24.30
N GLU A 29 9.99 -8.47 -24.20
CA GLU A 29 10.52 -9.80 -24.41
C GLU A 29 10.15 -10.31 -25.82
N PRO A 30 11.12 -10.82 -26.60
CA PRO A 30 10.83 -11.47 -27.86
C PRO A 30 10.08 -12.78 -27.61
N VAL A 31 9.06 -13.06 -28.42
CA VAL A 31 8.27 -14.30 -28.38
C VAL A 31 8.20 -14.87 -29.79
N SER A 32 8.62 -16.12 -29.96
CA SER A 32 8.57 -16.78 -31.27
C SER A 32 7.39 -17.73 -31.35
N PHE A 33 6.65 -17.68 -32.46
CA PHE A 33 5.52 -18.56 -32.74
C PHE A 33 5.90 -19.60 -33.80
N PRO A 34 5.66 -20.91 -33.58
CA PRO A 34 5.87 -21.92 -34.60
C PRO A 34 4.83 -21.77 -35.72
N THR A 35 5.28 -21.93 -36.96
CA THR A 35 4.42 -21.90 -38.14
C THR A 35 4.39 -23.29 -38.78
N GLY A 36 3.19 -23.88 -38.85
CA GLY A 36 2.91 -25.17 -39.46
C GLY A 36 1.41 -25.51 -39.35
N GLN A 37 0.84 -26.22 -40.33
CA GLN A 37 -0.54 -26.72 -40.24
C GLN A 37 -0.59 -27.91 -39.28
N ALA A 38 -1.49 -27.86 -38.29
CA ALA A 38 -1.73 -28.99 -37.41
C ALA A 38 -2.55 -30.07 -38.16
N GLU A 39 -1.87 -31.01 -38.82
CA GLU A 39 -2.46 -32.31 -39.13
C GLU A 39 -1.94 -33.34 -38.14
N LYS A 40 -2.88 -33.89 -37.34
CA LYS A 40 -2.78 -35.09 -36.48
C LYS A 40 -1.41 -35.34 -35.85
N ASP A 41 -1.25 -34.90 -34.59
CA ASP A 41 -0.26 -35.34 -33.60
C ASP A 41 1.23 -35.31 -34.00
N THR A 42 1.59 -34.72 -35.13
CA THR A 42 2.99 -34.55 -35.54
C THR A 42 3.22 -33.10 -35.95
N ILE A 43 3.89 -32.32 -35.09
CA ILE A 43 4.23 -30.92 -35.39
C ILE A 43 5.48 -30.93 -36.28
N GLU A 44 5.30 -30.84 -37.61
CA GLU A 44 6.41 -30.49 -38.51
C GLU A 44 6.68 -28.98 -38.41
N CYS A 45 7.63 -28.63 -37.54
CA CYS A 45 8.01 -27.24 -37.28
C CYS A 45 8.98 -26.78 -38.37
N SER A 46 8.50 -26.03 -39.38
CA SER A 46 9.33 -25.62 -40.52
C SER A 46 9.85 -24.18 -40.42
N THR A 47 9.18 -23.28 -39.72
CA THR A 47 9.61 -21.87 -39.55
C THR A 47 9.06 -21.23 -38.27
N LEU A 48 9.89 -20.44 -37.57
CA LEU A 48 9.49 -19.62 -36.42
C LEU A 48 9.24 -18.17 -36.88
N VAL A 49 8.10 -17.59 -36.51
CA VAL A 49 7.81 -16.16 -36.71
C VAL A 49 8.10 -15.41 -35.42
N GLU A 50 8.91 -14.36 -35.49
CA GLU A 50 9.19 -13.48 -34.35
C GLU A 50 8.02 -12.52 -34.10
N GLY A 51 7.57 -12.48 -32.85
CA GLY A 51 6.75 -11.42 -32.28
C GLY A 51 7.40 -10.88 -31.01
N SER A 52 6.75 -9.93 -30.35
CA SER A 52 7.22 -9.34 -29.09
C SER A 52 6.07 -9.19 -28.10
N HIS A 53 6.32 -9.48 -26.83
CA HIS A 53 5.37 -9.26 -25.74
C HIS A 53 5.85 -8.10 -24.86
N LYS A 54 4.99 -7.09 -24.69
CA LYS A 54 5.18 -6.00 -23.74
C LYS A 54 4.55 -6.34 -22.39
N ALA A 55 5.07 -7.35 -21.69
CA ALA A 55 4.53 -7.81 -20.41
C ALA A 55 5.47 -7.90 -19.21
N PRO A 56 6.79 -7.70 -19.31
CA PRO A 56 7.57 -7.41 -18.12
C PRO A 56 7.28 -5.98 -17.64
N PHE A 57 6.24 -5.82 -16.83
CA PHE A 57 6.05 -4.59 -16.06
C PHE A 57 6.75 -4.74 -14.71
N GLY A 58 7.52 -3.72 -14.35
CA GLY A 58 8.01 -3.56 -12.98
C GLY A 58 7.01 -2.75 -12.17
N GLU A 59 7.03 -2.93 -10.85
CA GLU A 59 6.22 -2.16 -9.90
C GLU A 59 7.12 -1.54 -8.84
N ILE A 60 6.74 -0.36 -8.38
CA ILE A 60 7.35 0.31 -7.24
C ILE A 60 6.27 0.65 -6.22
N GLU A 61 6.59 0.48 -4.94
CA GLU A 61 5.67 0.71 -3.82
C GLU A 61 6.26 1.61 -2.73
N GLU A 62 5.38 2.41 -2.12
CA GLU A 62 5.61 3.16 -0.89
C GLU A 62 4.59 2.69 0.16
N ARG A 63 5.08 2.22 1.32
CA ARG A 63 4.24 1.68 2.40
C ARG A 63 4.15 2.67 3.56
N GLY A 64 2.93 3.10 3.85
CA GLY A 64 2.58 3.94 4.98
C GLY A 64 2.06 3.15 6.19
N ALA A 65 1.37 3.85 7.08
CA ALA A 65 0.73 3.27 8.25
C ALA A 65 -0.54 2.48 7.92
N ALA A 66 -0.78 1.42 8.68
CA ALA A 66 -1.99 0.61 8.59
C ALA A 66 -3.18 1.33 9.23
N VAL A 67 -4.23 1.55 8.45
CA VAL A 67 -5.49 2.18 8.90
C VAL A 67 -6.42 1.19 9.61
N THR A 68 -7.21 1.68 10.57
CA THR A 68 -8.18 0.85 11.29
C THR A 68 -9.40 0.52 10.43
N ALA A 69 -10.26 -0.39 10.90
CA ALA A 69 -11.48 -0.77 10.18
C ALA A 69 -12.47 0.42 10.02
N LYS A 70 -12.49 1.33 10.99
CA LYS A 70 -13.29 2.57 10.96
C LYS A 70 -13.04 3.40 9.70
N GLU A 71 -11.78 3.41 9.28
CA GLU A 71 -11.23 4.27 8.24
C GLU A 71 -11.14 3.59 6.87
N ARG A 72 -11.26 2.26 6.81
CA ARG A 72 -11.20 1.49 5.55
C ARG A 72 -12.50 1.46 4.76
N GLY A 73 -13.62 1.80 5.38
CA GLY A 73 -14.95 1.65 4.78
C GLY A 73 -15.35 0.20 4.53
N SER A 74 -16.57 0.00 4.05
CA SER A 74 -17.01 -1.30 3.52
C SER A 74 -16.42 -1.52 2.12
N PRO A 75 -16.27 -2.78 1.65
CA PRO A 75 -15.78 -3.08 0.30
C PRO A 75 -16.48 -2.28 -0.81
N GLU A 76 -17.77 -2.00 -0.65
CA GLU A 76 -18.62 -1.24 -1.59
C GLU A 76 -18.32 0.26 -1.64
N THR A 77 -17.67 0.80 -0.59
CA THR A 77 -17.39 2.24 -0.44
C THR A 77 -15.91 2.58 -0.58
N VAL A 78 -15.04 1.57 -0.72
CA VAL A 78 -13.58 1.74 -0.85
C VAL A 78 -13.21 2.65 -2.02
N ASP A 79 -13.82 2.46 -3.20
CA ASP A 79 -13.46 3.25 -4.39
C ASP A 79 -13.83 4.74 -4.25
N ALA A 80 -14.94 5.03 -3.56
CA ALA A 80 -15.34 6.40 -3.23
C ALA A 80 -14.41 7.03 -2.18
N LEU A 81 -13.99 6.25 -1.18
CA LEU A 81 -13.00 6.67 -0.18
C LEU A 81 -11.62 6.92 -0.79
N MET A 82 -11.25 6.14 -1.81
CA MET A 82 -9.97 6.27 -2.51
C MET A 82 -9.85 7.56 -3.33
N THR A 83 -10.97 8.07 -3.84
CA THR A 83 -10.97 9.25 -4.73
C THR A 83 -10.96 10.57 -3.95
N ASP A 84 -11.85 10.71 -2.96
CA ASP A 84 -12.01 11.96 -2.19
C ASP A 84 -11.87 11.79 -0.67
N GLY A 85 -11.98 10.55 -0.16
CA GLY A 85 -11.97 10.26 1.27
C GLY A 85 -10.64 10.60 1.94
N PHE A 86 -9.52 10.35 1.27
CA PHE A 86 -8.18 10.61 1.83
C PHE A 86 -7.89 12.11 2.04
N GLN A 87 -8.54 13.04 1.33
CA GLN A 87 -8.35 14.46 1.61
C GLN A 87 -8.88 14.86 2.99
N LYS A 88 -9.86 14.12 3.53
CA LYS A 88 -10.45 14.37 4.85
C LYS A 88 -9.65 13.74 5.99
N PHE A 89 -8.66 12.89 5.69
CA PHE A 89 -7.80 12.34 6.72
C PHE A 89 -6.94 13.44 7.35
N PRO A 90 -6.70 13.40 8.67
CA PRO A 90 -5.64 14.20 9.29
C PRO A 90 -4.28 13.82 8.72
N ASP A 91 -3.39 14.80 8.55
CA ASP A 91 -2.00 14.59 8.08
C ASP A 91 -0.98 14.84 9.21
N ASP A 92 -1.35 14.43 10.41
CA ASP A 92 -0.57 14.56 11.64
C ASP A 92 -0.67 13.28 12.48
N TRP A 93 0.45 12.83 13.06
CA TRP A 93 0.50 11.57 13.81
C TRP A 93 -0.32 11.60 15.10
N ASP A 94 -0.37 12.74 15.79
CA ASP A 94 -1.11 12.88 17.04
C ASP A 94 -2.62 12.83 16.78
N ASP A 95 -3.07 13.51 15.71
CA ASP A 95 -4.48 13.46 15.31
C ASP A 95 -4.92 12.05 14.87
N LEU A 96 -4.08 11.36 14.09
CA LEU A 96 -4.35 9.98 13.66
C LEU A 96 -4.41 9.01 14.85
N MET A 97 -3.62 9.26 15.90
CA MET A 97 -3.64 8.51 17.14
C MET A 97 -4.90 8.80 17.96
N ASN A 98 -5.19 10.07 18.22
CA ASN A 98 -6.34 10.50 19.02
C ASN A 98 -7.67 10.06 18.41
N GLN A 99 -7.77 10.02 17.08
CA GLN A 99 -8.98 9.58 16.38
C GLN A 99 -9.10 8.06 16.22
N GLY A 100 -8.06 7.30 16.59
CA GLY A 100 -8.00 5.84 16.41
C GLY A 100 -8.03 5.43 14.94
N SER A 101 -7.44 6.25 14.07
CA SER A 101 -7.54 6.09 12.61
C SER A 101 -6.50 5.12 12.04
N ILE A 102 -5.40 4.90 12.77
CA ILE A 102 -4.35 3.95 12.40
C ILE A 102 -3.94 3.04 13.57
N TYR A 103 -3.26 1.95 13.25
CA TYR A 103 -2.65 1.07 14.25
C TYR A 103 -1.28 1.57 14.67
N PHE A 104 -1.00 1.48 15.97
CA PHE A 104 0.28 1.83 16.55
C PHE A 104 0.85 0.68 17.37
N GLN A 105 2.17 0.65 17.45
CA GLN A 105 2.94 -0.19 18.34
C GLN A 105 3.50 0.68 19.46
N PHE A 106 3.28 0.26 20.70
CA PHE A 106 3.86 0.86 21.89
C PHE A 106 5.12 0.09 22.26
N GLN A 107 6.22 0.80 22.48
CA GLN A 107 7.49 0.24 22.93
C GLN A 107 7.93 0.93 24.22
N ILE A 108 8.48 0.16 25.16
CA ILE A 108 8.99 0.72 26.41
C ILE A 108 10.36 1.32 26.12
N ALA A 109 10.46 2.65 26.16
CA ALA A 109 11.70 3.38 25.94
C ALA A 109 12.56 3.42 27.22
N LYS A 110 11.89 3.50 28.38
CA LYS A 110 12.55 3.52 29.68
C LYS A 110 11.78 2.66 30.66
N GLU A 111 12.44 1.65 31.23
CA GLU A 111 11.81 0.84 32.26
C GLU A 111 11.48 1.70 33.49
N PRO A 112 10.20 1.77 33.89
CA PRO A 112 9.83 2.52 35.07
C PRO A 112 10.30 1.76 36.31
N LYS A 113 10.92 2.48 37.27
CA LYS A 113 11.41 1.89 38.53
C LYS A 113 10.29 1.42 39.45
N GLU A 114 9.11 2.00 39.30
CA GLU A 114 7.92 1.71 40.07
C GLU A 114 6.76 1.46 39.11
N ARG A 115 5.74 0.73 39.56
CA ARG A 115 4.56 0.47 38.73
C ARG A 115 3.90 1.81 38.39
N PRO A 116 3.71 2.15 37.10
CA PRO A 116 3.07 3.40 36.74
C PRO A 116 1.63 3.42 37.24
N ILE A 117 1.28 4.49 37.94
CA ILE A 117 -0.06 4.74 38.47
C ILE A 117 -0.64 5.89 37.66
N LEU A 118 -1.89 5.71 37.21
CA LEU A 118 -2.64 6.78 36.55
C LEU A 118 -2.78 7.95 37.52
N ARG A 119 -2.18 9.10 37.18
CA ARG A 119 -2.34 10.32 37.97
C ARG A 119 -3.79 10.81 37.82
N LYS A 120 -4.37 11.35 38.89
CA LYS A 120 -5.70 11.98 38.81
C LYS A 120 -5.65 13.12 37.79
N GLY A 121 -6.42 12.98 36.72
CA GLY A 121 -6.50 13.91 35.59
C GLY A 121 -7.43 13.38 34.52
N ASN A 122 -7.54 14.11 33.40
CA ASN A 122 -8.39 13.74 32.26
C ASN A 122 -7.65 12.87 31.21
N GLN A 123 -6.41 12.46 31.47
CA GLN A 123 -5.60 11.69 30.52
C GLN A 123 -5.74 10.18 30.74
N THR A 124 -5.51 9.42 29.69
CA THR A 124 -5.43 7.96 29.77
C THR A 124 -4.04 7.51 30.25
N LEU A 125 -3.92 6.28 30.77
CA LEU A 125 -2.63 5.74 31.21
C LEU A 125 -1.58 5.72 30.08
N PRO A 126 -1.90 5.30 28.84
CA PRO A 126 -0.96 5.38 27.72
C PRO A 126 -0.49 6.80 27.42
N GLU A 127 -1.38 7.79 27.36
CA GLU A 127 -1.01 9.20 27.12
C GLU A 127 -0.01 9.73 28.17
N GLN A 128 -0.24 9.39 29.43
CA GLN A 128 0.67 9.75 30.51
C GLN A 128 2.05 9.12 30.31
N LEU A 129 2.11 7.84 29.95
CA LEU A 129 3.37 7.12 29.74
C LEU A 129 4.17 7.65 28.54
N ILE A 130 3.47 8.09 27.49
CA ILE A 130 4.09 8.76 26.34
C ILE A 130 4.67 10.10 26.75
N THR A 131 3.89 10.91 27.47
CA THR A 131 4.30 12.23 27.95
C THR A 131 5.49 12.16 28.92
N GLU A 132 5.53 11.12 29.76
CA GLU A 132 6.65 10.86 30.67
C GLU A 132 7.89 10.26 29.97
N GLY A 133 7.80 9.94 28.68
CA GLY A 133 8.89 9.32 27.90
C GLY A 133 9.21 7.89 28.32
N VAL A 134 8.27 7.22 29.01
CA VAL A 134 8.39 5.81 29.41
C VAL A 134 8.08 4.90 28.24
N VAL A 135 7.13 5.33 27.39
CA VAL A 135 6.66 4.60 26.21
C VAL A 135 6.84 5.47 24.97
N GLU A 136 7.43 4.91 23.93
CA GLU A 136 7.45 5.46 22.59
C GLU A 136 6.39 4.79 21.72
N VAL A 137 5.88 5.52 20.73
CA VAL A 137 4.81 5.06 19.85
C VAL A 137 5.26 5.12 18.41
N PHE A 138 5.04 4.03 17.68
CA PHE A 138 5.41 3.90 16.28
C PHE A 138 4.19 3.47 15.46
N PRO A 139 3.95 4.09 14.29
CA PRO A 139 2.90 3.64 13.39
C PRO A 139 3.25 2.24 12.83
N ILE A 140 2.25 1.34 12.80
CA ILE A 140 2.46 0.01 12.23
C ILE A 140 2.43 0.10 10.71
N THR A 141 3.48 -0.34 10.04
CA THR A 141 3.56 -0.36 8.57
C THR A 141 2.48 -1.26 7.97
N TYR A 142 1.82 -0.77 6.93
CA TYR A 142 0.83 -1.53 6.17
C TYR A 142 1.49 -2.64 5.34
N LYS A 143 1.11 -3.90 5.61
CA LYS A 143 1.69 -5.09 4.99
C LYS A 143 0.79 -5.80 3.98
N ASP A 144 -0.44 -5.31 3.80
CA ASP A 144 -1.36 -5.86 2.80
C ASP A 144 -1.21 -5.14 1.45
N PHE A 145 -2.16 -5.42 0.55
CA PHE A 145 -2.25 -4.83 -0.79
C PHE A 145 -3.40 -3.83 -0.87
N CYS A 146 -3.30 -2.86 -1.79
CA CYS A 146 -4.38 -1.92 -2.03
C CYS A 146 -5.68 -2.67 -2.40
N PRO A 147 -6.82 -2.40 -1.73
CA PRO A 147 -8.06 -3.13 -1.99
C PRO A 147 -8.65 -2.87 -3.38
N SER A 148 -8.35 -1.72 -4.01
CA SER A 148 -8.68 -1.50 -5.42
C SER A 148 -7.62 -2.16 -6.30
N ARG A 149 -7.83 -3.42 -6.70
CA ARG A 149 -7.27 -3.90 -7.97
C ARG A 149 -8.13 -3.34 -9.08
N LEU A 150 -7.82 -2.13 -9.55
CA LEU A 150 -8.16 -1.87 -10.95
C LEU A 150 -7.29 -2.85 -11.75
N PRO A 151 -7.85 -3.77 -12.55
CA PRO A 151 -7.07 -4.28 -13.67
C PRO A 151 -6.68 -3.03 -14.45
N ALA A 152 -5.39 -2.70 -14.45
CA ALA A 152 -4.88 -1.61 -15.24
C ALA A 152 -5.39 -1.83 -16.67
N SER A 153 -6.40 -1.08 -17.08
CA SER A 153 -6.89 -1.11 -18.43
C SER A 153 -5.69 -0.68 -19.29
N PHE A 154 -5.28 -1.61 -20.14
CA PHE A 154 -4.07 -1.68 -20.96
C PHE A 154 -4.00 -0.58 -22.04
N ASN A 155 -4.49 0.62 -21.78
CA ASN A 155 -4.58 1.70 -22.75
C ASN A 155 -3.73 2.88 -22.26
N GLN A 156 -2.44 2.87 -22.56
CA GLN A 156 -1.52 4.03 -22.73
C GLN A 156 -0.06 3.71 -22.32
N ILE A 157 0.54 2.68 -22.90
CA ILE A 157 1.99 2.60 -23.09
C ILE A 157 2.25 2.21 -24.54
#